data_AF-A0A816CV66-F1
#
_entry.id   AF-A0A816CV66-F1
#
_cell.length_a   1.000
_cell.length_b   1.000
_cell.length_c   1.000
_cell.angle_alpha   90.00
_cell.angle_beta   90.00
_cell.angle_gamma   90.00
#
_symmetry.space_group_name_H-M   'P 1'
#
loop_
_entity.id
_entity.type
_entity.pdbx_description
1 polymer ?
#
loop_
_entity_poly.entity_id
_entity_poly.type
_entity_poly.pdbx_seq_one_letter_code
_entity_poly.pdbx_strand_id
1 'polypeptide(L)'
;MSSDRILTFILGFSVFGTFFGHGCLATRFVPSWLSYLRVIGVGDKWARILMPVIGFMDIIIGFFCLFSPTYPLVYCWAFVWGVATAMMRPLAGESIFGLVERTGNFCPALALLWLNSGRHFGFYLNVCAIMAGALVVSGIILRSTGLLKK
;
A
#
# COMPACT_ATOMS: atom_id res chain seq x y z
N MET A 1 -1.87 -11.99 -27.57
CA MET A 1 -1.94 -10.66 -26.92
C MET A 1 -0.78 -9.80 -27.41
N SER A 2 -0.86 -8.48 -27.30
CA SER A 2 0.31 -7.60 -27.52
C SER A 2 1.27 -7.70 -26.32
N SER A 3 2.55 -7.43 -26.53
CA SER A 3 3.59 -7.47 -25.48
C SER A 3 3.21 -6.62 -24.27
N ASP A 4 2.65 -5.42 -24.49
CA ASP A 4 2.22 -4.51 -23.42
C ASP A 4 1.10 -5.10 -22.55
N ARG A 5 0.19 -5.87 -23.15
CA ARG A 5 -0.88 -6.56 -22.42
C ARG A 5 -0.35 -7.74 -21.61
N ILE A 6 0.68 -8.43 -22.11
CA ILE A 6 1.37 -9.50 -21.37
C ILE A 6 2.15 -8.90 -20.18
N LEU A 7 2.91 -7.82 -20.42
CA LEU A 7 3.64 -7.10 -19.38
C LEU A 7 2.70 -6.55 -18.29
N THR A 8 1.61 -5.91 -18.70
CA THR A 8 0.58 -5.39 -17.78
C THR A 8 -0.06 -6.52 -16.95
N PHE A 9 -0.32 -7.68 -17.55
CA PHE A 9 -0.82 -8.84 -16.81
C PHE A 9 0.20 -9.39 -15.79
N ILE A 10 1.48 -9.53 -16.19
CA ILE A 10 2.55 -10.02 -15.30
C ILE A 10 2.76 -9.07 -14.10
N LEU A 11 2.80 -7.76 -14.36
CA LEU A 11 2.92 -6.75 -13.31
C LEU A 11 1.66 -6.73 -12.42
N GLY A 12 0.46 -6.83 -13.01
CA GLY A 12 -0.81 -6.94 -12.29
C GLY A 12 -0.85 -8.16 -11.36
N PHE A 13 -0.33 -9.30 -11.82
CA PHE A 13 -0.18 -10.52 -11.02
C PHE A 13 0.85 -10.35 -9.88
N SER A 14 1.94 -9.62 -10.11
CA SER A 14 2.92 -9.29 -9.06
C SER A 14 2.34 -8.39 -7.95
N VAL A 15 1.56 -7.37 -8.33
CA VAL A 15 0.83 -6.54 -7.36
C VAL A 15 -0.25 -7.37 -6.66
N PHE A 16 -1.02 -8.19 -7.38
CA PHE A 16 -2.00 -9.11 -6.80
C PHE A 16 -1.39 -10.03 -5.76
N GLY A 17 -0.31 -10.78 -6.08
CA GLY A 17 0.32 -11.69 -5.14
C GLY A 17 0.80 -10.99 -3.87
N THR A 18 1.32 -9.77 -4.01
CA THR A 18 1.71 -8.92 -2.89
C THR A 18 0.50 -8.52 -2.04
N PHE A 19 -0.50 -7.89 -2.63
CA PHE A 19 -1.64 -7.30 -1.94
C PHE A 19 -2.60 -8.36 -1.39
N PHE A 20 -2.92 -9.39 -2.16
CA PHE A 20 -3.70 -10.53 -1.70
C PHE A 20 -2.99 -11.28 -0.56
N GLY A 21 -1.68 -11.51 -0.68
CA GLY A 21 -0.88 -12.17 0.35
C GLY A 21 -0.85 -11.38 1.68
N HIS A 22 -0.52 -10.08 1.62
CA HIS A 22 -0.55 -9.22 2.82
C HIS A 22 -1.97 -9.07 3.37
N GLY A 23 -2.97 -8.97 2.49
CA GLY A 23 -4.37 -8.84 2.86
C GLY A 23 -4.90 -10.07 3.61
N CYS A 24 -4.65 -11.28 3.11
CA CYS A 24 -5.00 -12.52 3.81
C CYS A 24 -4.30 -12.68 5.18
N LEU A 25 -3.09 -12.14 5.34
CA LEU A 25 -2.38 -12.11 6.62
C LEU A 25 -3.02 -11.09 7.58
N ALA A 26 -3.25 -9.86 7.11
CA ALA A 26 -3.90 -8.79 7.88
C ALA A 26 -5.33 -9.17 8.34
N THR A 27 -6.14 -9.78 7.47
CA THR A 27 -7.49 -10.29 7.80
C THR A 27 -7.46 -11.36 8.89
N ARG A 28 -6.38 -12.13 9.00
CA ARG A 28 -6.17 -13.13 10.08
C ARG A 28 -5.51 -12.55 11.34
N PHE A 29 -5.16 -11.27 11.34
CA PHE A 29 -4.42 -10.55 12.37
C PHE A 29 -3.00 -11.10 12.62
N VAL A 30 -1.98 -10.27 12.37
CA VAL A 30 -0.57 -10.60 12.63
C VAL A 30 -0.06 -9.76 13.81
N PRO A 31 0.22 -10.36 14.99
CA PRO A 31 0.62 -9.60 16.19
C PRO A 31 1.86 -8.72 16.00
N SER A 32 2.83 -9.14 15.19
CA SER A 32 4.04 -8.33 14.94
C SER A 32 3.75 -7.02 14.20
N TRP A 33 2.66 -6.94 13.42
CA TRP A 33 2.29 -5.74 12.67
C TRP A 33 1.63 -4.66 13.55
N LEU A 34 1.38 -4.93 14.84
CA LEU A 34 0.99 -3.91 15.82
C LEU A 34 2.06 -2.81 15.92
N SER A 35 3.35 -3.13 15.80
CA SER A 35 4.43 -2.13 15.83
C SER A 35 4.28 -1.10 14.72
N TYR A 36 3.92 -1.54 13.51
CA TYR A 36 3.71 -0.69 12.33
C TYR A 36 2.51 0.25 12.48
N LEU A 37 1.47 -0.17 13.20
CA LEU A 37 0.30 0.68 13.51
C LEU A 37 0.50 1.57 14.75
N ARG A 38 1.52 1.32 15.58
CA ARG A 38 1.97 2.23 16.64
C ARG A 38 2.88 3.35 16.10
N VAL A 39 3.64 3.08 15.03
CA VAL A 39 3.95 4.12 14.02
C VAL A 39 2.60 4.65 13.48
N ILE A 40 2.49 5.92 13.08
CA ILE A 40 1.20 6.61 12.85
C ILE A 40 0.23 6.73 14.06
N GLY A 41 0.50 6.11 15.21
CA GLY A 41 -0.13 6.44 16.50
C GLY A 41 -1.43 5.71 16.86
N VAL A 42 -1.72 4.55 16.24
CA VAL A 42 -2.85 3.69 16.61
C VAL A 42 -2.46 2.76 17.77
N GLY A 43 -3.29 2.73 18.81
CA GLY A 43 -3.15 1.83 19.96
C GLY A 43 -3.70 0.42 19.68
N ASP A 44 -3.28 -0.55 20.48
CA ASP A 44 -3.49 -1.98 20.24
C ASP A 44 -4.95 -2.39 20.06
N LYS A 45 -5.88 -1.80 20.81
CA LYS A 45 -7.32 -2.10 20.69
C LYS A 45 -7.82 -1.75 19.30
N TRP A 46 -7.49 -0.57 18.80
CA TRP A 46 -7.88 -0.10 17.48
C TRP A 46 -7.10 -0.78 16.36
N ALA A 47 -5.82 -1.08 16.57
CA ALA A 47 -4.99 -1.81 15.62
C ALA A 47 -5.54 -3.22 15.34
N ARG A 48 -6.09 -3.91 16.35
CA ARG A 48 -6.79 -5.21 16.19
C ARG A 48 -8.06 -5.12 15.34
N ILE A 49 -8.74 -3.98 15.32
CA ILE A 49 -9.94 -3.74 14.50
C ILE A 49 -9.57 -3.28 13.09
N LEU A 50 -8.60 -2.37 12.97
CA LEU A 50 -8.19 -1.79 11.70
C LEU A 50 -7.38 -2.75 10.84
N MET A 51 -6.57 -3.64 11.43
CA MET A 51 -5.73 -4.55 10.65
C MET A 51 -6.57 -5.48 9.74
N PRO A 52 -7.66 -6.13 10.19
CA PRO A 52 -8.51 -6.88 9.27
C PRO A 52 -9.20 -6.03 8.19
N VAL A 53 -9.59 -4.79 8.50
CA VAL A 53 -10.18 -3.86 7.52
C VAL A 53 -9.18 -3.49 6.43
N ILE A 54 -7.94 -3.18 6.81
CA ILE A 54 -6.80 -3.02 5.89
C ILE A 54 -6.62 -4.28 5.06
N GLY A 55 -6.72 -5.47 5.67
CA GLY A 55 -6.56 -6.74 4.96
C GLY A 55 -7.61 -6.97 3.87
N PHE A 56 -8.88 -6.65 4.15
CA PHE A 56 -9.94 -6.67 3.14
C PHE A 56 -9.72 -5.66 2.02
N MET A 57 -9.28 -4.44 2.34
CA MET A 57 -8.92 -3.42 1.36
C MET A 57 -7.79 -3.89 0.45
N ASP A 58 -6.73 -4.48 1.00
CA ASP A 58 -5.60 -5.00 0.23
C ASP A 58 -6.03 -6.14 -0.72
N ILE A 59 -6.90 -7.06 -0.27
CA ILE A 59 -7.48 -8.11 -1.14
C ILE A 59 -8.24 -7.49 -2.32
N ILE A 60 -9.07 -6.47 -2.07
CA ILE A 60 -9.84 -5.77 -3.11
C ILE A 60 -8.89 -5.10 -4.12
N ILE A 61 -7.91 -4.34 -3.65
CA ILE A 61 -6.92 -3.66 -4.51
C ILE A 61 -6.12 -4.68 -5.34
N GLY A 62 -5.70 -5.80 -4.74
CA GLY A 62 -5.04 -6.88 -5.46
C GLY A 62 -5.86 -7.39 -6.64
N PHE A 63 -7.16 -7.65 -6.44
CA PHE A 63 -8.05 -8.11 -7.50
C PHE A 63 -8.29 -7.05 -8.59
N PHE A 64 -8.44 -5.77 -8.23
CA PHE A 64 -8.51 -4.69 -9.23
C PHE A 64 -7.23 -4.60 -10.06
N CYS A 65 -6.05 -4.75 -9.45
CA CYS A 65 -4.78 -4.75 -10.18
C CYS A 65 -4.63 -5.92 -11.17
N LEU A 66 -5.23 -7.08 -10.87
CA LEU A 66 -5.18 -8.28 -11.73
C LEU A 66 -6.21 -8.23 -12.88
N PHE A 67 -7.47 -7.94 -12.55
CA PHE A 67 -8.59 -8.08 -13.50
C PHE A 67 -9.02 -6.78 -14.17
N SER A 68 -8.62 -5.63 -13.63
CA SER A 68 -9.05 -4.31 -14.11
C SER A 68 -7.86 -3.39 -14.38
N PRO A 69 -6.98 -3.75 -15.34
CA PRO A 69 -5.69 -3.09 -15.48
C PRO A 69 -5.71 -1.65 -16.01
N THR A 70 -6.90 -1.11 -16.32
CA THR A 70 -7.10 0.20 -16.94
C THR A 70 -7.43 1.32 -15.94
N TYR A 71 -7.18 1.12 -14.64
CA TYR A 71 -7.47 2.10 -13.58
C TYR A 71 -6.19 2.65 -12.91
N PRO A 72 -5.53 3.67 -13.49
CA PRO A 72 -4.37 4.36 -12.90
C PRO A 72 -4.52 4.74 -11.42
N LEU A 73 -5.70 5.15 -10.96
CA LEU A 73 -5.93 5.51 -9.56
C LEU A 73 -5.73 4.34 -8.58
N VAL A 74 -6.04 3.10 -8.99
CA VAL A 74 -5.76 1.90 -8.19
C VAL A 74 -4.25 1.69 -8.07
N TYR A 75 -3.50 1.96 -9.12
CA TYR A 75 -2.04 1.89 -9.13
C TYR A 75 -1.38 3.00 -8.32
N CYS A 76 -1.94 4.22 -8.33
CA CYS A 76 -1.55 5.29 -7.41
C CYS A 76 -1.72 4.83 -5.95
N TRP A 77 -2.90 4.29 -5.61
CA TRP A 77 -3.14 3.75 -4.27
C TRP A 77 -2.15 2.65 -3.91
N ALA A 78 -2.01 1.63 -4.76
CA ALA A 78 -1.14 0.48 -4.49
C ALA A 78 0.34 0.89 -4.35
N PHE A 79 0.83 1.83 -5.16
CA PHE A 79 2.18 2.38 -5.02
C PHE A 79 2.35 3.15 -3.70
N VAL A 80 1.48 4.13 -3.43
CA VAL A 80 1.57 4.97 -2.21
C VAL A 80 1.41 4.13 -0.94
N TRP A 81 0.45 3.20 -0.91
CA TRP A 81 0.21 2.32 0.21
C TRP A 81 1.36 1.32 0.43
N GLY A 82 1.90 0.75 -0.66
CA GLY A 82 3.05 -0.16 -0.59
C GLY A 82 4.32 0.54 -0.10
N VAL A 83 4.56 1.79 -0.50
CA VAL A 83 5.65 2.62 0.05
C VAL A 83 5.39 2.95 1.52
N ALA A 84 4.18 3.38 1.88
CA ALA A 84 3.84 3.76 3.26
C ALA A 84 3.97 2.57 4.24
N THR A 85 3.52 1.37 3.86
CA THR A 85 3.65 0.16 4.67
C THR A 85 5.09 -0.34 4.75
N ALA A 86 5.88 -0.24 3.67
CA ALA A 86 7.32 -0.54 3.72
C ALA A 86 8.11 0.46 4.59
N MET A 87 7.73 1.74 4.58
CA MET A 87 8.30 2.80 5.44
C MET A 87 8.03 2.56 6.94
N MET A 88 6.94 1.88 7.31
CA MET A 88 6.63 1.60 8.72
C MET A 88 7.70 0.73 9.41
N ARG A 89 8.46 -0.07 8.66
CA ARG A 89 9.54 -0.91 9.20
C ARG A 89 10.69 -0.14 9.85
N PRO A 90 11.46 0.70 9.13
CA PRO A 90 12.51 1.50 9.76
C PRO A 90 11.96 2.45 10.84
N LEU A 91 10.73 2.94 10.67
CA LEU A 91 10.04 3.77 11.67
C LEU A 91 9.63 2.99 12.94
N ALA A 92 9.51 1.66 12.87
CA ALA A 92 9.27 0.77 14.00
C ALA A 92 10.59 0.22 14.61
N GLY A 93 11.75 0.63 14.10
CA GLY A 93 13.07 0.19 14.57
C GLY A 93 13.66 -1.02 13.83
N GLU A 94 13.03 -1.50 12.74
CA GLU A 94 13.63 -2.52 11.88
C GLU A 94 14.73 -1.94 10.97
N SER A 95 15.51 -2.82 10.32
CA SER A 95 16.54 -2.40 9.37
C SER A 95 15.95 -1.67 8.15
N ILE A 96 16.64 -0.63 7.68
CA ILE A 96 16.32 0.06 6.42
C ILE A 96 16.36 -0.89 5.20
N PHE A 97 17.10 -2.00 5.27
CA PHE A 97 17.07 -3.01 4.23
C PHE A 97 15.70 -3.71 4.10
N GLY A 98 14.86 -3.71 5.15
CA GLY A 98 13.47 -4.19 5.11
C GLY A 98 12.49 -3.27 4.35
N LEU A 99 12.91 -2.04 4.03
CA LEU A 99 12.28 -1.20 3.00
C LEU A 99 12.79 -1.58 1.61
N VAL A 100 14.12 -1.67 1.45
CA VAL A 100 14.77 -1.89 0.14
C VAL A 100 14.35 -3.22 -0.47
N GLU A 101 14.30 -4.29 0.33
CA GLU A 101 13.80 -5.62 -0.06
C GLU A 101 12.32 -5.60 -0.48
N ARG A 102 11.53 -4.62 -0.02
CA ARG A 102 10.12 -4.43 -0.41
C ARG A 102 9.91 -3.51 -1.61
N THR A 103 10.96 -3.02 -2.27
CA THR A 103 10.79 -2.30 -3.55
C THR A 103 10.01 -3.13 -4.58
N GLY A 104 10.20 -4.46 -4.58
CA GLY A 104 9.40 -5.39 -5.38
C GLY A 104 7.90 -5.41 -5.07
N ASN A 105 7.45 -4.93 -3.90
CA ASN A 105 6.04 -4.88 -3.54
C ASN A 105 5.29 -3.71 -4.21
N PHE A 106 5.96 -2.58 -4.44
CA PHE A 106 5.33 -1.34 -4.88
C PHE A 106 5.83 -0.81 -6.23
N CYS A 107 7.07 -1.11 -6.64
CA CYS A 107 7.56 -0.74 -7.97
C CYS A 107 6.75 -1.34 -9.13
N PRO A 108 6.18 -2.57 -9.04
CA PRO A 108 5.27 -3.08 -10.08
C PRO A 108 4.00 -2.22 -10.23
N ALA A 109 3.47 -1.65 -9.15
CA ALA A 109 2.34 -0.72 -9.22
C ALA A 109 2.73 0.61 -9.89
N LEU A 110 3.95 1.12 -9.63
CA LEU A 110 4.48 2.29 -10.34
C LEU A 110 4.67 2.04 -11.85
N ALA A 111 5.14 0.84 -12.22
CA ALA A 111 5.29 0.43 -13.62
C ALA A 111 3.91 0.32 -14.33
N LEU A 112 2.91 -0.28 -13.65
CA LEU A 112 1.54 -0.31 -14.14
C LEU A 112 0.94 1.10 -14.29
N LEU A 113 1.24 2.00 -13.34
CA LEU A 113 0.82 3.39 -13.41
C LEU A 113 1.41 4.08 -14.64
N TRP A 114 2.71 3.93 -14.90
CA TRP A 114 3.37 4.46 -16.10
C TRP A 114 2.70 3.97 -17.39
N LEU A 115 2.59 2.64 -17.53
CA LEU A 115 2.04 1.99 -18.74
C LEU A 115 0.59 2.41 -19.04
N ASN A 116 -0.24 2.61 -18.01
CA ASN A 116 -1.67 2.90 -18.18
C ASN A 116 -2.04 4.39 -18.08
N SER A 117 -1.09 5.28 -17.76
CA SER A 117 -1.35 6.74 -17.68
C SER A 117 -1.09 7.48 -18.98
N GLY A 118 -0.17 6.99 -19.83
CA GLY A 118 0.28 7.69 -21.04
C GLY A 118 0.66 9.14 -20.75
N ARG A 119 0.15 10.09 -21.56
CA ARG A 119 0.38 11.54 -21.38
C ARG A 119 -0.07 12.12 -20.03
N HIS A 120 -0.91 11.41 -19.28
CA HIS A 120 -1.45 11.87 -17.99
C HIS A 120 -0.60 11.43 -16.80
N PHE A 121 0.55 10.76 -17.00
CA PHE A 121 1.41 10.28 -15.91
C PHE A 121 1.79 11.37 -14.89
N GLY A 122 2.14 12.58 -15.34
CA GLY A 122 2.46 13.70 -14.46
C GLY A 122 1.30 14.14 -13.56
N PHE A 123 0.04 14.03 -14.04
CA PHE A 123 -1.14 14.26 -13.20
C PHE A 123 -1.24 13.20 -12.09
N TYR A 124 -1.03 11.93 -12.44
CA TYR A 124 -1.10 10.85 -11.46
C TYR A 124 0.07 10.85 -10.45
N LEU A 125 1.24 11.36 -10.80
CA LEU A 125 2.31 11.63 -9.82
C LEU A 125 1.89 12.68 -8.79
N ASN A 126 1.22 13.76 -9.21
CA ASN A 126 0.66 14.74 -8.28
C ASN A 126 -0.41 14.12 -7.37
N VAL A 127 -1.27 13.26 -7.91
CA VAL A 127 -2.24 12.47 -7.11
C VAL A 127 -1.51 11.60 -6.08
N CYS A 128 -0.45 10.88 -6.46
CA CYS A 128 0.35 10.09 -5.52
C CYS A 128 0.95 10.95 -4.39
N ALA A 129 1.49 12.13 -4.72
CA ALA A 129 2.05 13.06 -3.74
C ALA A 129 0.99 13.57 -2.74
N ILE A 130 -0.21 13.92 -3.23
CA ILE A 130 -1.34 14.33 -2.39
C ILE A 130 -1.77 13.19 -1.45
N MET A 131 -1.88 11.96 -1.97
CA MET A 131 -2.26 10.79 -1.18
C MET A 131 -1.22 10.46 -0.10
N ALA A 132 0.07 10.52 -0.44
CA ALA A 132 1.16 10.34 0.51
C ALA A 132 1.12 11.43 1.61
N GLY A 133 0.92 12.69 1.24
CA GLY A 133 0.74 13.80 2.18
C GLY A 133 -0.45 13.58 3.12
N ALA A 134 -1.59 13.13 2.60
CA ALA A 134 -2.78 12.82 3.39
C ALA A 134 -2.55 11.71 4.42
N LEU A 135 -1.81 10.64 4.06
CA LEU A 135 -1.44 9.58 5.00
C LEU A 135 -0.51 10.09 6.11
N VAL A 136 0.48 10.94 5.78
CA VAL A 136 1.38 11.55 6.76
C VAL A 136 0.61 12.46 7.72
N VAL A 137 -0.25 13.34 7.20
CA VAL A 137 -1.08 14.25 8.01
C VAL A 137 -2.03 13.46 8.93
N SER A 138 -2.67 12.41 8.41
CA SER A 138 -3.51 11.50 9.21
C SER A 138 -2.72 10.88 10.37
N GLY A 139 -1.51 10.38 10.11
CA GLY A 139 -0.64 9.83 11.14
C GLY A 139 -0.18 10.86 12.19
N ILE A 140 0.01 12.12 11.81
CA ILE A 140 0.31 13.20 12.77
C ILE A 140 -0.91 13.49 13.66
N ILE A 141 -2.11 13.58 13.07
CA ILE A 141 -3.37 13.84 13.80
C ILE A 141 -3.67 12.71 14.79
N LEU A 142 -3.49 11.45 14.39
CA LEU A 142 -3.69 10.29 15.28
C LEU A 142 -2.70 10.29 16.45
N ARG A 143 -1.43 10.64 16.20
CA ARG A 143 -0.42 10.83 17.27
C ARG A 143 -0.72 12.01 18.19
N SER A 144 -1.30 13.11 17.71
CA SER A 144 -1.54 14.31 18.54
C SER A 144 -2.83 14.22 19.36
N THR A 145 -3.94 13.84 18.72
CA THR A 145 -5.30 13.89 19.32
C THR A 145 -5.57 12.82 20.37
N GLY A 146 -4.84 11.71 20.36
CA GLY A 146 -5.02 10.61 21.32
C GLY A 146 -6.27 9.75 21.10
N LEU A 147 -7.10 10.06 20.10
CA LEU A 147 -8.38 9.39 19.79
C LEU A 147 -8.26 7.87 19.72
N LEU A 148 -7.15 7.36 19.17
CA LEU A 148 -6.91 5.92 19.00
C LEU A 148 -5.82 5.35 19.94
N LYS A 149 -5.34 6.09 20.96
CA LYS A 149 -4.16 5.68 21.78
C LYS A 149 -4.41 4.56 22.82
N LYS A 150 -5.63 4.04 22.95
CA LYS A 150 -5.99 2.93 23.84
C LYS A 150 -6.55 1.77 23.01
#